data_AF-A0A2K5I4I5-F1
#
_entry.id   AF-A0A2K5I4I5-F1
#
_cell.length_a   1.000
_cell.length_b   1.000
_cell.length_c   1.000
_cell.angle_alpha   90.00
_cell.angle_beta   90.00
_cell.angle_gamma   90.00
#
_symmetry.space_group_name_H-M   'P 1'
#
loop_
_entity.id
_entity.type
_entity.pdbx_description
1 polymer ?
#
loop_
_entity_poly.entity_id
_entity_poly.type
_entity_poly.pdbx_seq_one_letter_code
_entity_poly.pdbx_strand_id
1 'polypeptide(L)'
;VYVCAKCGYELFSSRSKYAHSSPWPAFTETIHADSVAKRPEHNRPEALKVSCGKCGNGLGHEFLNDGPKPGQSRFIFSSSLKFVPKGKETSAPQGH
;
A
#
# COMPACT_ATOMS: atom_id res chain seq x y z
N VAL A 1 6.21 5.87 -5.51
CA VAL A 1 5.88 5.39 -4.15
C VAL A 1 4.39 5.52 -3.92
N TYR A 2 3.81 4.64 -3.11
CA TYR A 2 2.42 4.77 -2.67
C TYR A 2 2.42 5.36 -1.27
N VAL A 3 1.67 6.44 -1.11
CA VAL A 3 1.59 7.18 0.14
C VAL A 3 0.19 7.12 0.71
N CYS A 4 0.06 7.34 2.01
CA CYS A 4 -1.24 7.48 2.66
C CYS A 4 -1.96 8.69 2.07
N ALA A 5 -3.18 8.51 1.54
CA ALA A 5 -3.96 9.61 0.99
C ALA A 5 -4.32 10.68 2.04
N LYS A 6 -4.33 10.31 3.34
CA LYS A 6 -4.67 11.20 4.45
C LYS A 6 -3.50 12.02 4.97
N CYS A 7 -2.32 11.43 5.15
CA CYS A 7 -1.16 12.10 5.77
C CYS A 7 0.08 12.20 4.88
N GLY A 8 0.05 11.63 3.67
CA GLY A 8 1.18 11.65 2.74
C GLY A 8 2.37 10.77 3.13
N TYR A 9 2.27 9.96 4.19
CA TYR A 9 3.35 9.09 4.63
C TYR A 9 3.63 7.97 3.62
N GLU A 10 4.90 7.65 3.40
CA GLU A 10 5.34 6.63 2.44
C GLU A 10 5.08 5.22 2.97
N LEU A 11 4.26 4.45 2.24
CA LEU A 11 3.78 3.14 2.67
C LEU A 11 4.40 2.01 1.85
N PHE A 12 4.29 2.09 0.52
CA PHE A 12 4.75 1.03 -0.38
C PHE A 12 5.65 1.57 -1.49
N SER A 13 6.68 0.80 -1.84
CA SER A 13 7.56 1.14 -2.94
C SER A 13 6.83 0.92 -4.27
N SER A 14 6.99 1.85 -5.21
CA SER A 14 6.48 1.65 -6.58
C SER A 14 7.25 0.58 -7.34
N ARG A 15 8.43 0.17 -6.86
CA ARG A 15 9.22 -0.93 -7.44
C ARG A 15 8.69 -2.32 -7.07
N SER A 16 7.98 -2.45 -5.95
CA SER A 16 7.35 -3.70 -5.53
C SER A 16 5.99 -3.95 -6.19
N LYS A 17 5.58 -3.07 -7.12
CA LYS A 17 4.40 -3.26 -7.95
C LYS A 17 4.73 -4.32 -9.00
N TYR A 18 4.30 -5.57 -8.78
CA TYR A 18 4.38 -6.59 -9.83
C TYR A 18 3.49 -6.18 -11.01
N ALA A 19 4.01 -6.32 -12.22
CA ALA A 19 3.20 -6.33 -13.44
C ALA A 19 2.43 -7.65 -13.48
N HIS A 20 1.32 -7.72 -12.76
CA HIS A 20 0.36 -8.81 -12.90
C HIS A 20 -0.80 -8.30 -13.77
N SER A 21 -1.31 -9.13 -14.68
CA SER A 21 -2.51 -8.85 -15.50
C SER A 21 -3.80 -8.79 -14.65
N SER A 22 -3.69 -8.47 -13.36
CA SER A 22 -4.81 -8.27 -12.46
C SER A 22 -5.07 -6.77 -12.28
N PRO A 23 -6.33 -6.34 -12.21
CA PRO A 23 -6.69 -4.92 -12.10
C PRO A 23 -6.27 -4.25 -10.78
N TRP A 24 -5.64 -4.98 -9.85
CA TRP A 24 -5.30 -4.51 -8.51
C TRP A 24 -3.78 -4.49 -8.29
N PRO A 25 -3.21 -3.37 -7.81
CA PRO A 25 -1.78 -3.29 -7.50
C PRO A 25 -1.47 -4.15 -6.27
N ALA A 26 -0.76 -5.26 -6.47
CA ALA A 26 -0.21 -6.07 -5.39
C ALA A 26 1.19 -5.57 -5.02
N PHE A 27 1.46 -5.47 -3.71
CA PHE A 27 2.79 -5.18 -3.16
C PHE A 27 3.21 -6.35 -2.30
N THR A 28 4.47 -6.79 -2.43
CA THR A 28 5.02 -7.85 -1.58
C THR A 28 5.58 -7.30 -0.28
N GLU A 29 6.06 -6.06 -0.28
CA GLU A 29 6.79 -5.45 0.83
C GLU A 29 6.43 -3.98 1.03
N THR A 30 6.53 -3.55 2.29
CA THR A 30 6.39 -2.16 2.73
C THR A 30 7.73 -1.45 2.67
N ILE A 31 7.75 -0.12 2.60
CA ILE A 31 9.02 0.64 2.58
C ILE A 31 9.72 0.53 3.94
N HIS A 32 8.95 0.60 5.02
CA HIS A 32 9.42 0.40 6.38
C HIS A 32 8.52 -0.60 7.12
N ALA A 33 9.09 -1.33 8.08
CA ALA A 33 8.33 -2.28 8.89
C ALA A 33 7.18 -1.62 9.68
N ASP A 34 7.34 -0.34 10.02
CA ASP A 34 6.37 0.53 10.69
C ASP A 34 5.52 1.35 9.71
N SER A 35 5.71 1.20 8.39
CA SER A 35 4.90 1.91 7.38
C SER A 35 3.41 1.61 7.54
N VAL A 36 3.06 0.36 7.86
CA VAL A 36 1.69 -0.09 8.05
C VAL A 36 1.55 -0.89 9.33
N ALA A 37 0.47 -0.63 10.07
CA ALA A 37 0.05 -1.48 11.17
C ALA A 37 -0.95 -2.51 10.66
N LYS A 38 -0.60 -3.79 10.83
CA LYS A 38 -1.46 -4.94 10.52
C LYS A 38 -2.06 -5.45 11.82
N ARG A 39 -3.39 -5.62 11.85
CA ARG A 39 -4.09 -6.24 12.98
C ARG A 39 -4.99 -7.36 12.50
N PRO A 40 -4.98 -8.53 13.15
CA PRO A 40 -5.90 -9.61 12.79
C PRO A 40 -7.35 -9.16 12.96
N GLU A 41 -8.18 -9.45 11.97
CA GLU A 41 -9.62 -9.20 12.07
C GLU A 41 -10.24 -10.26 12.97
N HIS A 42 -10.97 -9.82 14.00
CA HIS A 42 -11.58 -10.72 14.98
C HIS A 42 -12.55 -11.73 14.32
N ASN A 43 -13.22 -11.31 13.25
CA ASN A 43 -14.24 -12.11 12.56
C ASN A 43 -13.69 -12.86 11.34
N ARG A 44 -12.43 -12.63 10.93
CA ARG A 44 -11.79 -13.33 9.81
C ARG A 44 -10.31 -13.57 10.14
N PRO A 45 -9.94 -14.76 10.63
CA PRO A 45 -8.56 -15.06 11.02
C PRO A 45 -7.58 -15.02 9.84
N GLU A 46 -8.08 -15.18 8.61
CA GLU A 46 -7.30 -15.10 7.38
C GLU A 46 -7.19 -13.67 6.83
N ALA A 47 -7.79 -12.68 7.50
CA ALA A 47 -7.74 -11.27 7.11
C ALA A 47 -7.02 -10.42 8.18
N LEU A 48 -6.06 -9.63 7.73
CA LEU A 48 -5.38 -8.62 8.53
C LEU A 48 -5.89 -7.24 8.09
N LYS A 49 -6.44 -6.47 9.02
CA LYS A 49 -6.75 -5.06 8.82
C LYS A 49 -5.46 -4.26 8.73
N VAL A 50 -5.28 -3.55 7.62
CA VAL A 50 -4.08 -2.76 7.35
C VAL A 50 -4.42 -1.28 7.55
N SER A 51 -3.62 -0.61 8.37
CA SER A 51 -3.74 0.81 8.67
C SER A 51 -2.39 1.52 8.53
N CYS A 52 -2.41 2.83 8.31
CA CYS A 52 -1.18 3.62 8.24
C CYS A 52 -0.50 3.60 9.61
N GLY A 53 0.76 3.17 9.67
CA GLY A 53 1.50 3.12 10.94
C GLY A 53 1.71 4.49 11.58
N LYS A 54 1.67 5.57 10.78
CA LYS A 54 1.87 6.94 11.26
C LYS A 54 0.59 7.62 11.80
N CYS A 55 -0.54 7.52 11.08
CA CYS A 55 -1.77 8.22 11.44
C CYS A 55 -2.94 7.30 11.81
N GLY A 56 -2.76 5.98 11.74
CA GLY A 56 -3.80 4.99 12.01
C GLY A 56 -4.91 4.94 10.95
N ASN A 57 -4.79 5.66 9.84
CA ASN A 57 -5.83 5.66 8.80
C ASN A 57 -5.99 4.26 8.21
N GLY A 58 -7.23 3.74 8.15
CA GLY A 58 -7.50 2.46 7.52
C GLY A 58 -7.13 2.48 6.04
N LEU A 59 -6.22 1.60 5.63
CA LEU A 59 -5.76 1.50 4.24
C LEU A 59 -6.54 0.42 3.48
N GLY A 60 -6.89 -0.66 4.17
CA GLY A 60 -7.59 -1.80 3.60
C GLY A 60 -7.41 -3.08 4.41
N HIS A 61 -7.40 -4.22 3.71
CA HIS A 61 -7.21 -5.54 4.31
C HIS A 61 -6.20 -6.36 3.50
N GLU A 62 -5.42 -7.18 4.18
CA GLU A 62 -4.55 -8.20 3.62
C GLU A 62 -5.17 -9.56 3.93
N PHE A 63 -5.51 -10.32 2.89
CA PHE A 63 -6.01 -11.68 3.03
C PHE A 63 -4.84 -12.64 2.84
N LEU A 64 -4.46 -13.32 3.92
CA LEU A 64 -3.41 -14.33 3.93
C LEU A 64 -3.91 -15.55 3.16
N ASN A 65 -3.05 -16.11 2.30
CA ASN A 65 -3.36 -17.28 1.45
C ASN A 65 -4.44 -17.09 0.36
N ASP A 66 -4.99 -15.87 0.17
CA ASP A 66 -5.98 -15.55 -0.89
C ASP A 66 -5.33 -14.94 -2.16
N GLY A 67 -4.02 -15.14 -2.32
CA GLY A 67 -3.25 -14.67 -3.47
C GLY A 67 -3.46 -15.53 -4.73
N PRO A 68 -3.00 -15.05 -5.90
CA PRO A 68 -3.13 -15.77 -7.17
C PRO A 68 -2.28 -17.05 -7.24
N LYS A 69 -1.32 -17.22 -6.33
CA LYS A 69 -0.55 -18.45 -6.14
C LYS A 69 -0.68 -18.95 -4.70
N PRO A 70 -0.56 -20.26 -4.47
CA PRO A 70 -0.51 -20.83 -3.13
C PRO A 70 0.59 -20.16 -2.28
N GLY A 71 0.24 -19.71 -1.08
CA GLY A 71 1.16 -19.04 -0.16
C GLY A 71 1.37 -17.53 -0.42
N GLN A 72 0.69 -16.95 -1.41
CA GLN A 72 0.68 -15.50 -1.60
C GLN A 72 -0.50 -14.86 -0.87
N SER A 73 -0.30 -13.67 -0.33
CA SER A 73 -1.36 -12.86 0.27
C SER A 73 -1.88 -11.84 -0.73
N ARG A 74 -3.19 -11.57 -0.68
CA ARG A 74 -3.83 -10.53 -1.48
C ARG A 74 -4.04 -9.29 -0.62
N PHE A 75 -3.45 -8.18 -1.04
CA PHE A 75 -3.74 -6.88 -0.45
C PHE A 75 -4.88 -6.19 -1.20
N ILE A 76 -5.93 -5.85 -0.48
CA ILE A 76 -7.06 -5.06 -0.97
C ILE A 76 -6.98 -3.70 -0.29
N PHE A 77 -6.43 -2.73 -1.02
CA PHE A 77 -6.42 -1.34 -0.59
C PHE A 77 -7.66 -0.63 -1.08
N SER A 78 -8.25 0.19 -0.21
CA SER A 78 -9.31 1.12 -0.60
C SER A 78 -8.72 2.38 -1.25
N SER A 79 -9.56 3.40 -1.48
CA SER A 79 -9.19 4.75 -1.95
C SER A 79 -8.25 5.54 -1.00
N SER A 80 -7.67 4.87 0.00
CA SER A 80 -6.78 5.43 1.01
C SER A 80 -5.30 5.45 0.62
N LEU A 81 -4.95 4.95 -0.57
CA LEU A 81 -3.61 5.04 -1.14
C LEU A 81 -3.57 6.05 -2.29
N LYS A 82 -2.56 6.91 -2.29
CA LYS A 82 -2.23 7.81 -3.40
C LYS A 82 -0.91 7.38 -4.03
N PHE A 83 -0.90 7.23 -5.35
CA PHE A 83 0.34 6.97 -6.08
C PHE A 83 1.09 8.27 -6.36
N VAL A 84 2.38 8.30 -6.04
CA VAL A 84 3.31 9.39 -6.35
C VAL A 84 4.43 8.83 -7.24
N PRO A 85 4.46 9.17 -8.54
CA PRO A 85 5.53 8.70 -9.43
C PRO A 85 6.88 9.31 -9.01
N LYS A 86 7.92 8.47 -8.88
CA LYS A 86 9.31 8.95 -8.79
C LYS A 86 9.75 9.35 -10.20
N GLY A 87 9.42 10.56 -10.59
CA GLY A 87 9.64 11.02 -11.97
C GLY A 87 8.95 12.32 -12.34
N LYS A 88 8.90 13.29 -11.41
CA LYS A 88 8.97 14.72 -11.75
C LYS A 88 9.72 15.39 -10.62
N GLU A 89 11.03 15.52 -10.81
CA GLU A 89 11.73 16.72 -10.39
C GLU A 89 10.90 17.89 -10.93
N THR A 90 10.19 18.58 -10.03
CA THR A 90 9.49 19.79 -10.38
C THR A 90 10.56 20.78 -10.77
N SER A 91 10.81 20.95 -12.07
CA SER A 91 11.43 22.16 -12.58
C SER A 91 10.60 23.32 -12.02
N ALA A 92 11.20 24.03 -11.08
CA ALA A 92 10.65 25.20 -10.42
C ALA A 92 10.18 26.24 -11.47
N PRO A 93 9.19 27.08 -11.17
CA PRO A 93 8.84 28.18 -12.05
C PRO A 93 10.03 29.14 -12.12
N GLN A 94 10.71 29.19 -13.28
CA GLN A 94 11.58 30.31 -13.61
C GLN A 94 10.68 31.53 -13.84
N GLY A 95 10.63 32.41 -12.84
CA GLY A 95 10.17 33.77 -13.04
C GLY A 95 11.17 34.52 -13.92
N HIS A 96 10.64 35.30 -14.87
CA HIS A 96 11.25 36.46 -15.48
C HIS A 96 10.16 37.48 -15.77
#